data_AF-A0A396RRI5-F1
#
_entry.id   AF-A0A396RRI5-F1
#
_cell.length_a   1.000
_cell.length_b   1.000
_cell.length_c   1.000
_cell.angle_alpha   90.00
_cell.angle_beta   90.00
_cell.angle_gamma   90.00
#
_symmetry.space_group_name_H-M   'P 1'
#
loop_
_entity.id
_entity.type
_entity.pdbx_description
1 polymer ?
#
loop_
_entity_poly.entity_id
_entity_poly.type
_entity_poly.pdbx_seq_one_letter_code
_entity_poly.pdbx_strand_id
1 'polypeptide(L)'
;MLVRTGWLRAFLDAAPAERLSLFRDRTYSGLSGGEDMWELLWDRRVAAVAADNVTVEVFPITGKPMSLHLSIARLGMKLGEMFDLEALADDCAAGGSYAGFFTSMPLNMRGGVGSPSNAMAIV
;
A
#
# COMPACT_ATOMS: atom_id res chain seq x y z
N MET A 1 -4.11 -0.16 -8.05
CA MET A 1 -4.21 1.18 -7.42
C MET A 1 -2.98 1.38 -6.56
N LEU A 2 -2.27 2.49 -6.70
CA LEU A 2 -1.13 2.86 -5.86
C LEU A 2 -1.54 4.04 -4.98
N VAL A 3 -1.24 3.99 -3.68
CA VAL A 3 -1.66 4.99 -2.71
C VAL A 3 -0.43 5.55 -1.98
N ARG A 4 -0.17 6.84 -2.18
CA ARG A 4 0.85 7.56 -1.44
C ARG A 4 0.26 8.17 -0.17
N THR A 5 0.77 7.72 0.97
CA THR A 5 0.42 8.19 2.32
C THR A 5 1.52 9.08 2.91
N GLY A 6 2.74 9.03 2.37
CA GLY A 6 3.92 9.74 2.85
C GLY A 6 4.66 9.03 3.98
N TRP A 7 4.23 7.83 4.40
CA TRP A 7 4.81 7.14 5.56
C TRP A 7 6.28 6.75 5.33
N LEU A 8 6.60 6.13 4.19
CA LEU A 8 7.98 5.71 3.88
C LEU A 8 8.93 6.93 3.84
N ARG A 9 8.47 8.03 3.25
CA ARG A 9 9.23 9.29 3.21
C ARG A 9 9.55 9.80 4.62
N ALA A 10 8.53 9.88 5.48
CA ALA A 10 8.71 10.28 6.88
C ALA A 10 9.69 9.36 7.62
N PHE A 11 9.61 8.05 7.39
CA PHE A 11 10.52 7.08 8.00
C PHE A 11 11.98 7.24 7.56
N LEU A 12 12.22 7.49 6.28
CA LEU A 12 13.56 7.66 5.72
C LEU A 12 14.20 8.98 6.17
N ASP A 13 13.42 10.06 6.24
CA ASP A 13 13.88 11.39 6.67
C ASP A 13 14.09 11.51 8.19
N ALA A 14 13.43 10.66 8.98
CA ALA A 14 13.50 10.70 10.44
C ALA A 14 14.88 10.35 11.01
N ALA A 15 15.22 11.00 12.12
CA ALA A 15 16.40 10.63 12.92
C ALA A 15 16.23 9.22 13.53
N PRO A 16 17.32 8.51 13.92
CA PRO A 16 17.23 7.12 14.34
C PRO A 16 16.22 6.82 15.48
N ALA A 17 16.11 7.71 16.47
CA ALA A 17 15.16 7.53 17.58
C ALA A 17 13.70 7.71 17.13
N GLU A 18 13.43 8.69 16.27
CA GLU A 18 12.11 8.97 15.72
C GLU A 18 11.68 7.88 14.74
N ARG A 19 12.59 7.43 13.88
CA ARG A 19 12.39 6.28 12.98
C ARG A 19 11.92 5.04 13.75
N LEU A 20 12.52 4.79 14.91
CA LEU A 20 12.11 3.69 15.78
C LEU A 20 10.71 3.90 16.35
N SER A 21 10.36 5.13 16.75
CA SER A 21 9.02 5.49 17.24
C SER A 21 7.96 5.27 16.15
N LEU A 22 8.20 5.81 14.95
CA LEU A 22 7.29 5.70 13.80
C LEU A 22 6.89 4.25 13.55
N PHE A 23 7.83 3.30 13.64
CA PHE A 23 7.53 1.88 13.47
C PHE A 23 6.95 1.20 14.73
N ARG A 24 7.43 1.55 15.93
CA ARG A 24 7.01 0.86 17.18
C ARG A 24 5.64 1.28 17.67
N ASP A 25 5.27 2.54 17.47
CA ASP A 25 4.00 3.08 17.97
C ASP A 25 2.81 2.57 17.17
N ARG A 26 3.07 2.07 15.95
CA ARG A 26 2.08 1.49 15.03
C ARG A 26 0.92 2.42 14.73
N THR A 27 1.13 3.73 14.74
CA THR A 27 0.12 4.70 14.32
C THR A 27 0.33 5.00 12.84
N TYR A 28 -0.30 4.20 11.99
CA TYR A 28 -0.09 4.27 10.54
C TYR A 28 -1.31 4.85 9.85
N SER A 29 -1.10 5.92 9.08
CA SER A 29 -2.08 6.36 8.08
C SER A 29 -2.23 5.29 7.00
N GLY A 30 -3.45 5.06 6.53
CA GLY A 30 -3.74 4.07 5.50
C GLY A 30 -5.21 4.05 5.10
N LEU A 31 -5.58 3.13 4.21
CA LEU A 31 -6.96 2.97 3.76
C LEU A 31 -7.87 2.45 4.88
N SER A 32 -9.17 2.77 4.81
CA SER A 32 -10.18 2.17 5.69
C SER A 32 -10.23 0.65 5.49
N GLY A 33 -10.32 -0.11 6.58
CA GLY A 33 -10.62 -1.55 6.55
C GLY A 33 -12.11 -1.86 6.40
N GLY A 34 -12.96 -0.84 6.34
CA GLY A 34 -14.41 -0.93 6.29
C GLY A 34 -14.99 -1.51 5.00
N GLU A 35 -16.24 -1.97 5.09
CA GLU A 35 -16.98 -2.60 3.98
C GLU A 35 -17.16 -1.65 2.81
N ASP A 36 -17.33 -0.35 3.06
CA ASP A 36 -17.38 0.70 2.04
C ASP A 36 -16.12 0.73 1.15
N MET A 37 -14.93 0.58 1.74
CA MET A 37 -13.68 0.46 1.00
C MET A 37 -13.61 -0.86 0.21
N TRP A 38 -14.12 -1.96 0.78
CA TRP A 38 -14.13 -3.24 0.08
C TRP A 38 -15.07 -3.22 -1.13
N GLU A 39 -16.26 -2.65 -0.98
CA GLU A 39 -17.23 -2.43 -2.06
C GLU A 39 -16.59 -1.57 -3.16
N LEU A 40 -15.94 -0.47 -2.80
CA LEU A 40 -15.25 0.38 -3.76
C LEU A 40 -14.20 -0.40 -4.57
N LEU A 41 -13.33 -1.15 -3.91
CA LEU A 41 -12.28 -1.92 -4.57
C LEU A 41 -12.86 -3.01 -5.49
N TRP A 42 -13.93 -3.67 -5.05
CA TRP A 42 -14.62 -4.71 -5.81
C TRP A 42 -15.32 -4.14 -7.04
N ASP A 43 -16.12 -3.09 -6.86
CA ASP A 43 -16.92 -2.47 -7.92
C ASP A 43 -16.06 -1.82 -8.99
N ARG A 44 -14.92 -1.25 -8.58
CA ARG A 44 -13.92 -0.69 -9.50
C ARG A 44 -13.01 -1.74 -10.13
N ARG A 45 -13.21 -3.03 -9.82
CA ARG A 45 -12.41 -4.16 -10.35
C ARG A 45 -10.91 -3.95 -10.14
N VAL A 46 -10.54 -3.41 -8.98
CA VAL A 46 -9.14 -3.21 -8.63
C VAL A 46 -8.50 -4.58 -8.43
N ALA A 47 -7.49 -4.91 -9.24
CA ALA A 47 -6.80 -6.19 -9.14
C ALA A 47 -5.81 -6.26 -7.96
N ALA A 48 -5.24 -5.11 -7.59
CA ALA A 48 -4.25 -4.98 -6.52
C ALA A 48 -4.23 -3.56 -5.96
N VAL A 49 -3.94 -3.45 -4.66
CA VAL A 49 -3.68 -2.19 -3.97
C VAL A 49 -2.27 -2.23 -3.40
N ALA A 50 -1.48 -1.19 -3.64
CA ALA A 50 -0.20 -1.03 -2.97
C ALA A 50 -0.07 0.37 -2.38
N ALA A 51 0.67 0.48 -1.29
CA ALA A 51 0.92 1.73 -0.60
C ALA A 51 2.37 1.85 -0.12
N ASP A 52 2.77 3.08 0.22
CA ASP A 52 4.06 3.44 0.79
C ASP A 52 4.10 3.38 2.33
N ASN A 53 3.20 2.61 2.94
CA ASN A 53 3.10 2.41 4.39
C ASN A 53 3.29 0.93 4.76
N VAL A 54 3.25 0.65 6.06
CA VAL A 54 3.55 -0.67 6.63
C VAL A 54 2.41 -1.67 6.48
N THR A 55 1.15 -1.22 6.39
CA THR A 55 -0.03 -2.11 6.51
C THR A 55 -1.07 -1.94 5.40
N VAL A 56 -0.87 -1.04 4.43
CA VAL A 56 -1.87 -0.56 3.46
C VAL A 56 -3.08 0.13 4.10
N GLU A 57 -3.76 -0.55 5.02
CA GLU A 57 -4.82 -0.02 5.86
C GLU A 57 -4.30 0.81 7.04
N VAL A 58 -5.19 1.63 7.59
CA VAL A 58 -4.95 2.38 8.81
C VAL A 58 -4.66 1.45 10.00
N PHE A 59 -3.74 1.84 10.87
CA PHE A 59 -3.46 1.15 12.14
C PHE A 59 -3.41 2.16 13.31
N PRO A 60 -3.99 1.86 14.49
CA PRO A 60 -4.66 0.62 14.86
C PRO A 60 -6.03 0.42 14.20
N ILE A 61 -6.36 -0.83 13.94
CA ILE A 61 -7.67 -1.23 13.43
C ILE A 61 -8.70 -1.03 14.54
N THR A 62 -9.66 -0.14 14.32
CA THR A 62 -10.75 0.14 15.25
C THR A 62 -12.07 -0.43 14.73
N GLY A 63 -12.82 -1.13 15.58
CA GLY A 63 -14.04 -1.84 15.18
C GLY A 63 -13.74 -3.24 14.63
N LYS A 64 -14.42 -4.27 15.14
CA LYS A 64 -14.21 -5.66 14.72
C LYS A 64 -15.36 -6.15 13.82
N PRO A 65 -15.11 -7.03 12.84
CA PRO A 65 -13.82 -7.41 12.23
C PRO A 65 -13.70 -6.84 10.81
N MET A 66 -13.24 -5.59 10.68
CA MET A 66 -13.14 -4.92 9.37
C MET A 66 -11.69 -4.51 9.16
N SER A 67 -10.97 -5.31 8.37
CA SER A 67 -9.55 -5.14 8.08
C SER A 67 -9.30 -5.39 6.60
N LEU A 68 -8.59 -4.50 5.91
CA LEU A 68 -8.32 -4.67 4.49
C LEU A 68 -7.54 -5.95 4.19
N HIS A 69 -6.70 -6.42 5.12
CA HIS A 69 -6.01 -7.71 4.97
C HIS A 69 -6.95 -8.91 4.81
N LEU A 70 -8.16 -8.88 5.40
CA LEU A 70 -9.13 -9.96 5.24
C LEU A 70 -9.67 -10.03 3.80
N SER A 71 -9.56 -8.95 3.02
CA SER A 71 -9.95 -8.93 1.60
C SER A 71 -9.08 -9.86 0.75
N ILE A 72 -7.87 -10.22 1.19
CA ILE A 72 -7.02 -11.20 0.51
C ILE A 72 -7.74 -12.54 0.41
N ALA A 73 -8.30 -13.00 1.53
CA ALA A 73 -9.00 -14.29 1.60
C ALA A 73 -10.42 -14.24 1.04
N ARG A 74 -11.08 -13.08 1.14
CA ARG A 74 -12.51 -12.92 0.78
C ARG A 74 -12.72 -12.50 -0.67
N LEU A 75 -11.90 -11.58 -1.17
CA LEU A 75 -12.02 -10.98 -2.51
C LEU A 75 -10.87 -11.39 -3.44
N GLY A 76 -9.85 -12.09 -2.93
CA GLY A 76 -8.66 -12.44 -3.70
C GLY A 76 -7.71 -11.26 -3.94
N MET A 77 -7.90 -10.15 -3.21
CA MET A 77 -7.14 -8.91 -3.38
C MET A 77 -5.63 -9.13 -3.13
N LYS A 78 -4.80 -8.45 -3.90
CA LYS A 78 -3.35 -8.39 -3.66
C LYS A 78 -2.99 -7.08 -2.97
N LEU A 79 -2.27 -7.17 -1.86
CA LEU A 79 -1.78 -6.02 -1.11
C LEU A 79 -0.27 -5.89 -1.27
N GLY A 80 0.20 -4.66 -1.48
CA GLY A 80 1.62 -4.31 -1.54
C GLY A 80 1.95 -3.23 -0.51
N GLU A 81 2.99 -3.47 0.27
CA GLU A 81 3.43 -2.58 1.35
C GLU A 81 4.80 -2.01 1.03
N MET A 82 5.13 -0.87 1.64
CA MET A 82 6.48 -0.29 1.61
C MET A 82 6.98 0.06 0.20
N PHE A 83 6.09 0.44 -0.71
CA PHE A 83 6.49 0.94 -2.03
C PHE A 83 7.11 2.34 -1.91
N ASP A 84 8.21 2.59 -2.61
CA ASP A 84 8.70 3.96 -2.81
C ASP A 84 7.95 4.60 -3.98
N LEU A 85 7.15 5.62 -3.66
CA LEU A 85 6.27 6.30 -4.60
C LEU A 85 6.65 7.77 -4.81
N GLU A 86 7.75 8.26 -4.23
CA GLU A 86 8.08 9.70 -4.24
C GLU A 86 8.36 10.20 -5.66
N ALA A 87 9.29 9.55 -6.38
CA ALA A 87 9.64 9.94 -7.74
C ALA A 87 8.45 9.82 -8.70
N LEU A 88 7.60 8.80 -8.50
CA LEU A 88 6.36 8.62 -9.28
C LEU A 88 5.36 9.74 -9.00
N ALA A 89 5.19 10.14 -7.74
CA ALA A 89 4.27 11.20 -7.35
C ALA A 89 4.71 12.56 -7.90
N ASP A 90 6.02 12.85 -7.87
CA ASP A 90 6.58 14.08 -8.44
C ASP A 90 6.36 14.14 -9.96
N ASP A 91 6.61 13.04 -10.67
CA ASP A 91 6.39 12.93 -12.12
C ASP A 91 4.90 13.09 -12.48
N CYS A 92 4.00 12.40 -11.77
CA CYS A 92 2.55 12.56 -11.94
C CYS A 92 2.08 14.00 -11.67
N ALA A 93 2.64 14.67 -10.65
CA ALA A 93 2.30 16.05 -10.32
C ALA A 93 2.78 17.04 -11.39
N ALA A 94 3.99 16.83 -11.94
CA ALA A 94 4.54 17.66 -13.01
C ALA A 94 3.79 17.46 -14.34
N GLY A 95 3.42 16.22 -14.68
CA GLY A 95 2.75 15.86 -15.93
C GLY A 95 1.21 15.97 -15.89
N GLY A 96 0.61 16.00 -14.69
CA GLY A 96 -0.84 16.02 -14.50
C GLY A 96 -1.56 14.69 -14.82
N SER A 97 -0.81 13.61 -15.10
CA SER A 97 -1.35 12.27 -15.33
C SER A 97 -1.07 11.35 -14.15
N TYR A 98 -2.09 10.63 -13.70
CA TYR A 98 -2.00 9.64 -12.61
C TYR A 98 -2.35 8.23 -13.08
N ALA A 99 -2.44 8.03 -14.38
CA ALA A 99 -2.70 6.75 -15.02
C ALA A 99 -1.50 6.36 -15.89
N GLY A 100 -1.05 5.13 -15.74
CA GLY A 100 0.09 4.57 -16.45
C GLY A 100 0.07 3.05 -16.43
N PHE A 101 1.11 2.44 -16.98
CA PHE A 101 1.30 1.00 -16.92
C PHE A 101 2.12 0.63 -15.68
N PHE A 102 1.60 -0.27 -14.86
CA PHE A 102 2.29 -0.77 -13.68
C PHE A 102 2.53 -2.27 -13.81
N THR A 103 3.76 -2.69 -13.53
CA THR A 103 4.14 -4.10 -13.46
C THR A 103 4.81 -4.38 -12.12
N SER A 104 4.57 -5.57 -11.58
CA SER A 104 5.23 -6.11 -10.41
C SER A 104 5.35 -7.60 -10.61
N MET A 105 6.59 -8.11 -10.61
CA MET A 105 6.88 -9.51 -10.89
C MET A 105 7.30 -10.23 -9.60
N PRO A 106 6.37 -10.86 -8.89
CA PRO A 106 6.71 -11.65 -7.71
C PRO A 106 7.62 -12.83 -8.08
N LEU A 107 8.46 -13.23 -7.12
CA LEU A 107 9.36 -14.37 -7.28
C LEU A 107 8.56 -15.66 -7.52
N ASN A 108 9.06 -16.52 -8.41
CA ASN A 108 8.50 -17.84 -8.64
C ASN A 108 8.84 -18.78 -7.47
N MET A 109 8.05 -18.70 -6.39
CA MET A 109 8.27 -19.42 -5.15
C MET A 109 7.04 -20.27 -4.80
N ARG A 110 7.18 -21.60 -4.94
CA ARG A 110 6.11 -22.54 -4.59
C ARG A 110 5.76 -22.43 -3.10
N GLY A 111 4.48 -22.20 -2.80
CA GLY A 111 4.00 -22.04 -1.42
C GLY A 111 4.28 -20.67 -0.80
N GLY A 112 4.82 -19.72 -1.57
CA GLY A 112 5.04 -18.35 -1.10
C GLY A 112 3.71 -17.64 -0.82
N VAL A 113 3.66 -16.89 0.28
CA VAL A 113 2.51 -16.05 0.69
C VAL A 113 2.74 -14.55 0.39
N GLY A 114 3.90 -14.23 -0.18
CA GLY A 114 4.34 -12.88 -0.54
C GLY A 114 5.68 -12.93 -1.27
N SER A 115 6.12 -11.78 -1.79
CA SER A 115 7.40 -11.61 -2.49
C SER A 115 7.84 -10.16 -2.36
N PRO A 116 9.16 -9.86 -2.41
CA PRO A 116 9.63 -8.54 -2.81
C PRO A 116 8.95 -8.09 -4.12
N SER A 117 8.72 -6.79 -4.25
CA SER A 117 7.80 -6.24 -5.26
C SER A 117 8.31 -6.37 -6.70
N ASN A 118 9.61 -6.19 -6.95
CA ASN A 118 10.21 -6.07 -8.30
C ASN A 118 9.27 -5.28 -9.23
N ALA A 119 8.95 -4.05 -8.82
CA ALA A 119 7.86 -3.25 -9.39
C ALA A 119 8.37 -2.04 -10.17
N MET A 120 7.65 -1.68 -11.22
CA MET A 120 7.93 -0.54 -12.09
C MET A 120 6.63 0.10 -12.55
N ALA A 121 6.61 1.42 -12.58
CA ALA A 121 5.59 2.22 -13.23
C ALA A 121 6.17 2.85 -14.50
N ILE A 122 5.37 2.89 -15.56
CA ILE A 122 5.64 3.57 -16.82
C ILE A 122 4.51 4.59 -16.99
N VAL A 123 4.88 5.86 -16.93
CA VAL A 123 3.96 7.02 -16.85
C VAL A 123 4.26 8.03 -17.95
#